data_AF-A0A0L0J4R0-F1
#
_entry.id   AF-A0A0L0J4R0-F1
#
_cell.length_a   1.000
_cell.length_b   1.000
_cell.length_c   1.000
_cell.angle_alpha   90.00
_cell.angle_beta   90.00
_cell.angle_gamma   90.00
#
_symmetry.space_group_name_H-M   'P 1'
#
loop_
_entity.id
_entity.type
_entity.pdbx_description
1 polymer ?
#
loop_
_entity_poly.entity_id
_entity_poly.type
_entity_poly.pdbx_seq_one_letter_code
_entity_poly.pdbx_strand_id
1 'polypeptide(L)'
;MEFVRAHTGRADVEDAVLVQSVAETLALLGLERDAEELLAHPESDAATLRLVASCIVLPQPQVALAMPEHNLQGRLVPAWLRSAAGARSLFGARPPVGEG
;
A
#
# COMPACT_ATOMS: atom_id res chain seq x y z
N MET A 1 11.96 -4.45 9.07
CA MET A 1 11.10 -3.24 9.11
C MET A 1 10.99 -2.49 7.78
N GLU A 2 12.11 -2.17 7.13
CA GLU A 2 12.14 -1.34 5.91
C GLU A 2 11.32 -1.92 4.75
N PHE A 3 11.31 -3.25 4.60
CA PHE A 3 10.50 -3.94 3.58
C PHE A 3 9.01 -3.61 3.67
N VAL A 4 8.40 -3.67 4.86
CA VAL A 4 6.97 -3.44 5.04
C VAL A 4 6.63 -1.97 4.77
N ARG A 5 7.48 -1.04 5.20
CA ARG A 5 7.32 0.40 4.91
C ARG A 5 7.39 0.68 3.41
N ALA A 6 8.35 0.09 2.71
CA ALA A 6 8.49 0.22 1.26
C ALA A 6 7.32 -0.41 0.51
N HIS A 7 6.83 -1.57 0.96
CA HIS A 7 5.71 -2.28 0.34
C HIS A 7 4.38 -1.54 0.50
N THR A 8 4.11 -1.04 1.71
CA THR A 8 2.86 -0.33 2.03
C THR A 8 2.90 1.15 1.62
N GLY A 9 4.08 1.70 1.31
CA GLY A 9 4.29 3.13 1.06
C GLY A 9 4.12 4.00 2.32
N ARG A 10 4.10 3.39 3.51
CA ARG A 10 3.82 4.06 4.79
C ARG A 10 5.09 4.18 5.63
N ALA A 11 5.94 5.13 5.26
CA ALA A 11 7.17 5.43 6.00
C ALA A 11 6.91 6.19 7.31
N ASP A 12 5.71 6.72 7.52
CA ASP A 12 5.29 7.51 8.67
C ASP A 12 4.92 6.68 9.92
N VAL A 13 4.69 5.38 9.76
CA VAL A 13 4.20 4.52 10.86
C VAL A 13 5.33 4.21 11.83
N GLU A 14 5.07 4.21 13.13
CA GLU A 14 6.07 3.85 14.15
C GLU A 14 6.38 2.36 14.14
N ASP A 15 7.60 1.98 14.53
CA ASP A 15 8.04 0.58 14.53
C ASP A 15 7.17 -0.31 15.44
N ALA A 16 6.80 0.17 16.64
CA ALA A 16 5.93 -0.57 17.54
C ALA A 16 4.56 -0.88 16.92
N VAL A 17 3.99 0.10 16.20
CA VAL A 17 2.71 -0.05 15.50
C VAL A 17 2.84 -1.04 14.34
N LEU A 18 3.96 -1.03 13.62
CA LEU A 18 4.23 -2.01 12.56
C LEU A 18 4.33 -3.43 13.11
N VAL A 19 5.08 -3.65 14.21
CA VAL A 19 5.17 -4.98 14.84
C VAL A 19 3.77 -5.46 15.25
N GLN A 20 3.01 -4.61 15.93
CA GLN A 20 1.66 -4.96 16.37
C GLN A 20 0.76 -5.31 15.19
N SER A 21 0.75 -4.48 14.14
CA SER A 21 -0.08 -4.70 12.95
C SER A 21 0.29 -6.00 12.23
N VAL A 22 1.59 -6.33 12.17
CA VAL A 22 2.08 -7.61 11.63
C VAL A 22 1.62 -8.79 12.49
N ALA A 23 1.75 -8.69 13.81
CA ALA A 23 1.32 -9.74 14.74
C ALA A 23 -0.19 -10.01 14.63
N GLU A 24 -1.01 -8.95 14.58
CA GLU A 24 -2.45 -9.06 14.38
C GLU A 24 -2.79 -9.72 13.03
N THR A 25 -2.08 -9.33 11.97
CA THR A 25 -2.28 -9.91 10.63
C THR A 25 -1.90 -11.39 10.60
N LEU A 26 -0.79 -11.78 11.23
CA LEU A 26 -0.39 -13.19 11.38
C LEU A 26 -1.47 -14.00 12.11
N ALA A 27 -2.01 -13.46 13.21
CA ALA A 27 -3.07 -14.10 13.97
C ALA A 27 -4.36 -14.27 13.14
N LEU A 28 -4.75 -13.24 12.38
CA LEU A 28 -5.93 -13.30 11.49
C LEU A 28 -5.77 -14.31 10.36
N LEU A 29 -4.55 -14.48 9.85
CA LEU A 29 -4.22 -15.46 8.82
C LEU A 29 -4.02 -16.88 9.38
N GLY A 30 -4.01 -17.05 10.71
CA GLY A 30 -3.76 -18.33 11.37
C GLY A 30 -2.32 -18.81 11.24
N LEU A 31 -1.37 -17.90 11.10
CA LEU A 31 0.05 -18.21 10.94
C LEU A 31 0.76 -18.18 12.30
N GLU A 32 1.25 -19.33 12.74
CA GLU A 32 2.03 -19.48 13.98
C GLU A 32 3.49 -19.03 13.75
N ARG A 33 3.69 -17.71 13.65
CA ARG A 33 5.01 -17.09 13.49
C ARG A 33 5.16 -15.90 14.43
N ASP A 34 6.39 -15.67 14.88
CA ASP A 34 6.73 -14.47 15.63
C ASP A 34 6.92 -13.29 14.65
N ALA A 35 6.20 -12.20 14.92
CA ALA A 35 6.27 -10.98 14.13
C ALA A 35 7.66 -10.33 14.17
N GLU A 36 8.32 -10.32 15.33
CA GLU A 36 9.64 -9.71 15.49
C GLU A 36 10.70 -10.49 14.74
N GLU A 37 10.66 -11.83 14.85
CA GLU A 37 11.59 -12.71 14.15
C GLU A 37 11.45 -12.58 12.63
N LEU A 38 10.21 -12.55 12.13
CA LEU A 38 9.89 -12.38 10.71
C LEU A 38 10.37 -11.02 10.17
N LEU A 39 10.24 -9.96 10.98
CA LEU A 39 10.66 -8.61 10.60
C LEU A 39 12.18 -8.39 10.69
N ALA A 40 12.86 -9.14 11.55
CA ALA A 40 14.31 -9.14 11.71
C ALA A 40 15.02 -9.91 10.59
N HIS A 41 14.40 -10.98 10.08
CA HIS A 41 14.96 -11.83 9.03
C HIS A 41 14.05 -11.90 7.79
N PRO A 42 13.83 -10.79 7.08
CA PRO A 42 12.88 -10.74 5.97
C PRO A 42 13.25 -11.66 4.79
N GLU A 43 14.51 -12.08 4.67
CA GLU A 43 14.97 -12.98 3.61
C GLU A 43 14.70 -14.46 3.90
N SER A 44 14.56 -14.85 5.17
CA SER A 44 14.32 -16.26 5.53
C SER A 44 12.90 -16.70 5.14
N ASP A 45 11.94 -15.78 5.18
CA ASP A 45 10.55 -16.04 4.80
C ASP A 45 9.91 -14.84 4.07
N ALA A 46 10.50 -14.50 2.93
CA ALA A 46 10.02 -13.41 2.09
C ALA A 46 8.60 -13.62 1.54
N ALA A 47 8.17 -14.88 1.37
CA ALA A 47 6.85 -15.20 0.85
C ALA A 47 5.76 -14.89 1.88
N THR A 48 5.94 -15.35 3.13
CA THR A 48 5.02 -15.02 4.23
C THR A 48 5.01 -13.53 4.49
N LEU A 49 6.17 -12.88 4.52
CA LEU A 49 6.24 -11.43 4.75
C LEU A 49 5.51 -10.63 3.66
N ARG A 50 5.57 -11.03 2.39
CA ARG A 50 4.79 -10.41 1.31
C ARG A 50 3.29 -10.58 1.50
N LEU A 51 2.86 -11.78 1.88
CA LEU A 51 1.46 -12.09 2.11
C LEU A 51 0.91 -11.27 3.29
N VAL A 52 1.63 -11.25 4.41
CA VAL A 52 1.30 -10.40 5.56
C VAL A 52 1.25 -8.93 5.15
N ALA A 53 2.27 -8.42 4.46
CA ALA A 53 2.33 -7.03 4.04
C ALA A 53 1.20 -6.63 3.07
N SER A 54 0.64 -7.58 2.31
CA SER A 54 -0.53 -7.34 1.45
C SER A 54 -1.87 -7.33 2.19
N CYS A 55 -1.92 -7.93 3.38
CA CYS A 55 -3.12 -8.06 4.19
C CYS A 55 -3.13 -7.12 5.42
N ILE A 56 -2.01 -6.45 5.67
CA ILE A 56 -1.83 -5.62 6.85
C ILE A 56 -2.77 -4.40 6.82
N VAL A 57 -3.45 -4.18 7.94
CA VAL A 57 -4.27 -2.99 8.14
C VAL A 57 -3.45 -2.00 8.96
N LEU A 58 -3.20 -0.83 8.39
CA LEU A 58 -2.44 0.24 9.05
C LEU A 58 -3.37 1.39 9.46
N PRO A 59 -3.08 2.09 10.56
CA PRO A 59 -3.85 3.26 10.95
C PRO A 59 -3.81 4.35 9.88
N GLN A 60 -4.86 5.16 9.83
CA GLN A 60 -4.94 6.29 8.91
C GLN A 60 -3.75 7.25 9.13
N PRO A 61 -3.13 7.78 8.06
CA PRO A 61 -2.05 8.75 8.23
C PRO A 61 -2.56 9.99 8.98
N GLN A 62 -1.78 10.43 9.97
CA GLN A 62 -2.10 11.62 10.77
C GLN A 62 -1.82 12.93 10.02
N VAL A 63 -1.10 12.85 8.90
CA VAL A 63 -0.86 13.98 8.02
C VAL A 63 -2.08 14.15 7.12
N ALA A 64 -2.66 15.36 7.12
CA ALA A 64 -3.70 15.72 6.18
C ALA A 64 -3.17 15.49 4.75
N LEU A 65 -3.74 14.49 4.06
CA LEU A 65 -3.47 14.27 2.66
C LEU A 65 -4.02 15.50 1.92
N ALA A 66 -3.13 16.44 1.57
CA ALA A 66 -3.49 17.56 0.74
C ALA A 66 -3.99 16.99 -0.58
N MET A 67 -5.30 17.09 -0.82
CA MET A 67 -5.86 16.82 -2.14
C MET A 67 -5.21 17.86 -3.08
N PRO A 68 -4.43 17.44 -4.10
CA PRO A 68 -3.90 18.40 -5.05
C PRO A 68 -5.09 19.08 -5.72
N GLU A 69 -5.11 20.42 -5.71
CA GLU A 69 -6.13 21.22 -6.38
C GLU A 69 -6.07 20.93 -7.89
N HIS A 70 -6.80 19.91 -8.33
CA HIS A 70 -7.07 19.72 -9.74
C HIS A 70 -8.13 20.75 -10.10
N ASN A 71 -7.68 21.84 -10.75
CA ASN A 71 -8.57 22.62 -11.58
C ASN A 71 -9.18 21.67 -12.61
N LEU A 72 -10.44 21.26 -12.40
CA LEU A 72 -11.28 20.57 -13.37
C LEU A 72 -11.63 21.45 -14.59
N GLN A 73 -10.76 22.40 -14.93
CA GLN A 73 -10.78 23.06 -16.22
C GLN A 73 -10.27 22.02 -17.22
N GLY A 74 -11.21 21.34 -17.87
CA GLY A 74 -10.98 20.36 -18.92
C GLY A 74 -10.10 20.93 -20.02
N ARG A 75 -8.78 20.86 -19.83
CA ARG A 75 -7.80 21.18 -20.86
C ARG A 75 -7.76 19.95 -21.75
N LEU A 76 -8.48 20.03 -22.88
CA LEU A 76 -8.40 19.06 -23.98
C LEU A 76 -6.93 18.75 -24.25
N VAL A 77 -6.49 17.57 -23.78
CA VAL A 77 -5.14 17.09 -24.05
C VAL A 77 -5.10 16.73 -25.53
N PRO A 78 -4.24 17.37 -26.36
CA PRO A 78 -4.10 16.98 -27.75
C PRO A 78 -3.71 15.49 -27.83
N ALA A 79 -4.33 14.77 -28.77
CA ALA A 79 -4.33 13.30 -28.84
C ALA A 79 -2.93 12.65 -28.85
N TRP A 80 -1.87 13.40 -29.21
CA TRP A 80 -0.49 12.91 -29.27
C TRP A 80 0.18 12.62 -27.91
N LEU A 81 -0.35 13.12 -26.79
CA LEU A 81 0.18 12.85 -25.45
C LEU A 81 -0.44 11.61 -24.77
N ARG A 82 -1.38 10.92 -25.44
CA ARG A 82 -2.03 9.71 -24.89
C ARG A 82 -1.07 8.52 -24.73
N SER A 83 0.06 8.49 -25.41
CA SER A 83 0.95 7.32 -25.43
C SER A 83 1.85 7.17 -24.19
N ALA A 84 2.06 8.23 -23.40
CA ALA A 84 2.88 8.15 -22.19
C ALA A 84 2.08 7.78 -20.92
N ALA A 85 0.74 7.91 -20.95
CA ALA A 85 -0.13 7.54 -19.83
C ALA A 85 -0.46 6.03 -19.78
N GLY A 86 -0.22 5.30 -20.87
CA GLY A 86 -0.51 3.86 -20.97
C GLY A 86 0.39 2.96 -20.11
N ALA A 87 1.59 3.42 -19.74
CA ALA A 87 2.55 2.58 -18.99
C ALA A 87 2.30 2.54 -17.47
N ARG A 88 1.45 3.43 -16.92
CA ARG A 88 1.07 3.42 -15.49
C ARG A 88 -0.32 2.80 -15.25
N SER A 89 -1.03 2.40 -16.30
CA SER A 89 -2.40 1.88 -16.25
C SER A 89 -2.48 0.34 -16.23
N LEU A 90 -1.43 -0.37 -15.82
CA LEU A 90 -1.45 -1.83 -15.63
C LEU A 90 -1.64 -2.25 -14.16
N PHE A 91 -1.60 -1.32 -13.20
CA PHE A 91 -1.94 -1.59 -11.79
C PHE A 91 -3.10 -0.70 -11.34
N GLY A 92 -4.32 -1.16 -11.64
CA GLY A 92 -5.49 -0.93 -10.79
C GLY A 92 -6.07 0.48 -10.74
N ALA A 93 -6.84 0.86 -11.75
CA ALA A 93 -7.97 1.78 -11.55
C ALA A 93 -9.23 1.13 -12.16
N ARG A 94 -9.96 0.38 -11.34
CA ARG A 94 -11.32 -0.06 -11.67
C ARG A 94 -12.26 1.14 -11.52
N PRO A 95 -13.03 1.53 -12.54
CA PRO A 95 -14.07 2.53 -12.37
C PRO A 95 -15.34 1.86 -11.79
N PRO A 96 -16.04 2.46 -10.82
CA PRO A 96 -17.44 2.17 -10.66
C PRO A 96 -18.23 3.03 -11.64
N VAL A 97 -18.74 2.36 -12.67
CA VAL A 97 -20.00 2.70 -13.32
C VAL A 97 -21.11 2.57 -12.27
N GLY A 98 -21.99 3.57 -12.22
CA GLY A 98 -23.19 3.56 -11.39
C GLY A 98 -24.10 4.71 -11.84
N GLU A 99 -24.88 4.43 -12.88
CA GLU A 99 -26.02 5.23 -13.32
C GLU A 99 -27.11 5.23 -12.22
N GLY A 100 -27.79 6.36 -12.05
CA GLY A 100 -28.89 6.56 -11.12
C GLY A 100 -29.18 8.04 -10.87
#